data_AF-R2R982-F1
#
_entry.id   AF-R2R982-F1
#
_cell.length_a   1.000
_cell.length_b   1.000
_cell.length_c   1.000
_cell.angle_alpha   90.00
_cell.angle_beta   90.00
_cell.angle_gamma   90.00
#
_symmetry.space_group_name_H-M   'P 1'
#
loop_
_entity.id
_entity.type
_entity.pdbx_description
1 polymer ?
#
loop_
_entity_poly.entity_id
_entity_poly.type
_entity_poly.pdbx_seq_one_letter_code
_entity_poly.pdbx_strand_id
1 'polypeptide(L)' 'MKKQQNEHVMSLAEYSGEECAESIKELYAQAMTANQEERKEIANCLREEADKQIKDTVRITLIKIAEQIESMEVSE' A
#
# COMPACT_ATOMS: atom_id res chain seq x y z
N MET A 1 -30.93 -22.79 10.88
CA MET A 1 -29.52 -22.61 11.27
C MET A 1 -28.82 -21.89 10.13
N LYS A 2 -28.47 -20.61 10.29
CA LYS A 2 -27.71 -19.86 9.27
C LYS A 2 -26.24 -20.26 9.42
N LYS A 3 -25.65 -20.88 8.39
CA LYS A 3 -24.20 -21.09 8.32
C LYS A 3 -23.56 -19.70 8.22
N GLN A 4 -22.96 -19.21 9.31
CA GLN A 4 -21.99 -18.13 9.22
C GLN A 4 -20.83 -18.69 8.38
N GLN A 5 -20.74 -18.24 7.12
CA GLN A 5 -19.51 -18.39 6.37
C GLN A 5 -18.47 -17.58 7.13
N ASN A 6 -17.56 -18.30 7.78
CA ASN A 6 -16.39 -17.71 8.43
C ASN A 6 -15.47 -17.28 7.28
N GLU A 7 -15.70 -16.10 6.71
CA GLU A 7 -14.81 -15.52 5.71
C GLU A 7 -13.48 -15.27 6.39
N HIS A 8 -12.49 -16.12 6.09
CA HIS A 8 -11.14 -15.91 6.56
C HIS A 8 -10.56 -14.71 5.79
N VAL A 9 -10.55 -13.56 6.44
CA VAL A 9 -9.86 -12.36 5.95
C VAL A 9 -8.37 -12.57 6.18
N MET A 10 -7.62 -12.67 5.09
CA MET A 10 -6.16 -12.80 5.13
C MET A 10 -5.53 -11.47 5.53
N SER A 11 -4.64 -11.49 6.52
CA SER A 11 -3.84 -10.33 6.90
C SER A 11 -2.82 -9.96 5.83
N LEU A 12 -2.31 -8.74 5.87
CA LEU A 12 -1.26 -8.29 4.94
C LEU A 12 -0.02 -9.19 5.03
N ALA A 13 0.40 -9.57 6.23
CA ALA A 13 1.56 -10.47 6.44
C ALA A 13 1.31 -11.87 5.86
N GLU A 14 0.10 -12.43 6.01
CA GLU A 14 -0.25 -13.71 5.39
C GLU A 14 -0.26 -13.64 3.85
N TYR A 15 -0.58 -12.47 3.27
CA TYR A 15 -0.62 -12.28 1.82
C TYR A 15 0.75 -11.98 1.21
N SER A 16 1.55 -11.10 1.82
CA SER A 16 2.80 -10.57 1.24
C SER A 16 4.07 -11.08 1.92
N GLY A 17 3.97 -11.82 3.02
CA GLY A 17 5.09 -12.12 3.91
C GLY A 17 5.36 -10.98 4.91
N GLU A 18 6.00 -11.32 6.04
CA GLU A 18 6.24 -10.40 7.15
C GLU A 18 7.08 -9.18 6.75
N GLU A 19 8.22 -9.39 6.10
CA GLU A 19 9.13 -8.31 5.69
C GLU A 19 8.44 -7.31 4.76
N CYS A 20 7.69 -7.79 3.77
CA CYS A 20 6.96 -6.91 2.84
C CYS A 20 5.85 -6.15 3.55
N ALA A 21 5.12 -6.81 4.47
CA ALA A 21 4.08 -6.16 5.26
C ALA A 21 4.67 -5.08 6.18
N GLU A 22 5.86 -5.28 6.72
CA GLU A 22 6.57 -4.29 7.53
C GLU A 22 7.02 -3.11 6.69
N SER A 23 7.66 -3.33 5.53
CA SER A 23 8.06 -2.25 4.62
C SER A 23 6.86 -1.40 4.16
N ILE A 24 5.70 -2.03 3.90
CA ILE A 24 4.48 -1.28 3.55
C ILE A 24 4.03 -0.42 4.74
N LYS A 25 4.03 -0.94 5.97
CA LYS A 25 3.67 -0.17 7.17
C LYS A 25 4.60 1.02 7.39
N GLU A 26 5.91 0.82 7.24
CA GLU A 26 6.91 1.88 7.36
C GLU A 26 6.69 2.98 6.32
N LEU A 27 6.42 2.60 5.07
CA LEU A 27 6.11 3.55 4.00
C LEU A 27 4.86 4.38 4.33
N TYR A 28 3.82 3.75 4.86
CA TYR A 28 2.61 4.43 5.32
C TYR A 28 2.91 5.38 6.49
N ALA A 29 3.73 4.98 7.45
CA ALA A 29 4.12 5.83 8.57
C ALA A 29 4.88 7.09 8.09
N GLN A 30 5.79 6.92 7.12
CA GLN A 30 6.49 8.05 6.50
C GLN A 30 5.51 8.99 5.78
N ALA A 31 4.60 8.44 4.97
CA ALA A 31 3.59 9.22 4.25
C ALA A 31 2.66 10.01 5.20
N MET A 32 2.33 9.46 6.36
CA MET A 32 1.49 10.13 7.37
C MET A 32 2.18 11.33 8.05
N THR A 33 3.52 11.38 8.05
CA THR A 33 4.28 12.53 8.59
C THR A 33 4.77 13.48 7.50
N ALA A 34 4.71 13.05 6.25
CA ALA A 34 5.16 13.80 5.09
C ALA A 34 4.17 14.93 4.74
N ASN A 35 4.65 16.02 4.16
CA ASN A 35 3.82 17.05 3.57
C ASN A 35 3.27 16.62 2.19
N GLN A 36 2.43 17.45 1.56
CA GLN A 36 1.78 17.08 0.29
C GLN A 36 2.78 16.87 -0.86
N GLU A 37 3.87 17.63 -0.92
CA GLU A 37 4.88 17.50 -1.97
C GLU A 37 5.68 16.20 -1.79
N GLU A 38 6.11 15.91 -0.56
CA GLU A 38 6.80 14.66 -0.22
C GLU A 38 5.92 13.43 -0.50
N ARG A 39 4.61 13.49 -0.19
CA ARG A 39 3.69 12.39 -0.54
C ARG A 39 3.57 12.17 -2.05
N LYS A 40 3.62 13.24 -2.86
CA LYS A 40 3.64 13.11 -4.32
C LYS A 40 4.93 12.46 -4.81
N GLU A 41 6.07 12.80 -4.23
CA GLU A 41 7.34 12.14 -4.56
C GLU A 41 7.31 10.65 -4.23
N ILE A 42 6.83 10.29 -3.04
CA ILE A 42 6.66 8.88 -2.64
C ILE A 42 5.74 8.13 -3.62
N ALA A 43 4.59 8.73 -3.97
CA ALA A 43 3.64 8.15 -4.91
C ALA A 43 4.25 7.98 -6.31
N ASN A 44 5.08 8.93 -6.77
CA ASN A 44 5.79 8.83 -8.04
C ASN A 44 6.83 7.71 -8.02
N CYS A 45 7.63 7.58 -6.96
CA CYS A 45 8.58 6.47 -6.80
C CYS A 45 7.89 5.10 -6.89
N LEU A 46 6.71 4.96 -6.27
CA LEU A 46 5.91 3.74 -6.35
C LEU A 46 5.42 3.45 -7.77
N ARG A 47 5.01 4.48 -8.52
CA ARG A 47 4.59 4.34 -9.93
C ARG A 47 5.76 3.95 -10.84
N GLU A 48 6.92 4.57 -10.67
CA GLU A 48 8.13 4.20 -11.39
C GLU A 48 8.54 2.75 -11.13
N GLU A 49 8.42 2.29 -9.88
CA GLU A 49 8.71 0.90 -9.57
C GLU A 49 7.64 -0.05 -10.12
N ALA A 50 6.37 0.38 -10.14
CA ALA A 50 5.27 -0.37 -10.75
C ALA A 50 5.49 -0.59 -12.26
N ASP A 51 5.99 0.42 -12.97
CA ASP A 51 6.27 0.35 -14.42
C ASP A 51 7.36 -0.68 -14.77
N LYS A 52 8.22 -1.02 -13.82
CA LYS A 52 9.25 -2.06 -13.98
C LYS A 52 8.71 -3.47 -13.74
N GLN A 53 7.51 -3.61 -13.16
CA GLN A 53 6.97 -4.92 -12.79
C GLN A 53 6.30 -5.63 -13.96
N ILE A 54 6.74 -6.87 -14.21
CA ILE A 54 6.13 -7.77 -15.20
C ILE A 54 4.83 -8.39 -14.66
N LYS A 55 4.75 -8.60 -13.34
CA LYS A 55 3.58 -9.23 -12.70
C LYS A 55 2.51 -8.18 -12.42
N ASP A 56 1.37 -8.32 -13.07
CA ASP A 56 0.22 -7.43 -12.91
C ASP A 56 -0.20 -7.25 -11.45
N THR A 57 -0.21 -8.33 -10.65
CA THR A 57 -0.56 -8.24 -9.22
C THR A 57 0.36 -7.30 -8.45
N VAL A 58 1.66 -7.33 -8.72
CA VAL A 58 2.62 -6.45 -8.03
C VAL A 58 2.48 -5.02 -8.54
N ARG A 59 2.38 -4.84 -9.88
CA ARG A 59 2.16 -3.54 -10.50
C ARG A 59 0.91 -2.84 -9.94
N ILE A 60 -0.22 -3.53 -9.93
CA ILE A 60 -1.51 -3.00 -9.43
C ILE A 60 -1.42 -2.69 -7.94
N THR A 61 -0.74 -3.52 -7.14
CA THR A 61 -0.57 -3.28 -5.71
C THR A 61 0.22 -1.98 -5.46
N LEU A 62 1.36 -1.79 -6.15
CA LEU A 62 2.17 -0.57 -6.03
C LEU A 62 1.39 0.68 -6.45
N ILE A 63 0.65 0.61 -7.56
CA ILE A 63 -0.21 1.70 -8.04
C ILE A 63 -1.25 2.08 -6.99
N LYS A 64 -1.93 1.10 -6.40
CA LYS A 64 -2.95 1.35 -5.36
C LYS A 64 -2.35 2.00 -4.11
N ILE A 65 -1.16 1.57 -3.69
CA ILE A 65 -0.48 2.20 -2.56
C ILE A 65 -0.14 3.66 -2.89
N ALA A 66 0.32 3.94 -4.11
CA ALA A 66 0.61 5.30 -4.56
C ALA A 66 -0.64 6.20 -4.55
N GLU A 67 -1.76 5.70 -5.08
CA GLU A 67 -3.06 6.39 -5.06
C GLU A 67 -3.52 6.69 -3.63
N GLN A 68 -3.36 5.72 -2.72
CA GLN A 68 -3.72 5.89 -1.32
C GLN A 68 -2.88 6.98 -0.65
N ILE A 69 -1.55 6.95 -0.82
CA ILE A 69 -0.63 7.95 -0.25
C ILE A 69 -0.94 9.36 -0.78
N GLU A 70 -1.18 9.51 -2.07
CA GLU A 70 -1.50 10.81 -2.66
C GLU A 70 -2.85 11.37 -2.18
N SER A 71 -3.80 10.48 -1.89
CA SER A 71 -5.12 10.84 -1.35
C SER A 71 -5.16 11.09 0.16
N MET A 72 -4.04 10.92 0.88
CA MET A 72 -4.00 11.15 2.33
C MET A 72 -4.26 12.61 2.66
N GLU A 73 -5.41 12.86 3.29
CA GLU A 73 -5.70 14.08 4.04
C GLU A 73 -5.09 13.91 5.45
N VAL A 74 -3.89 14.42 5.65
CA VAL A 74 -3.35 14.60 7.01
C VAL A 74 -3.85 15.93 7.53
N SER A 75 -4.62 15.88 8.61
CA SER A 75 -5.08 17.06 9.33
C SER A 75 -3.87 17.92 9.72
N GLU A 76 -3.93 19.20 9.37
CA GLU A 76 -2.93 20.22 9.75
C GLU A 76 -2.81 20.40 11.27
#